data_AF-A0A5P9NK85-F1
#
_entry.id   AF-A0A5P9NK85-F1
#
_cell.length_a   1.000
_cell.length_b   1.000
_cell.length_c   1.000
_cell.angle_alpha   90.00
_cell.angle_beta   90.00
_cell.angle_gamma   90.00
#
_symmetry.space_group_name_H-M   'P 1'
#
loop_
_entity.id
_entity.type
_entity.pdbx_description
1 polymer ?
#
loop_
_entity_poly.entity_id
_entity_poly.type
_entity_poly.pdbx_seq_one_letter_code
_entity_poly.pdbx_strand_id
1 'polypeptide(L)'
;MTNKISAVALMRPLLTYLRLPVLLSIVAFSSAAKAQDYAEMLMKAAGVPSLDAFLPHSYDVPKTAPLVIDGLWNISIINKKIRIEQGRAIVIDPWLHLFVLKVNKGMVVVRDIKQVNVGQYSGYDLPLLGPSTMSLKPNGNIDVHVDGTFGPVKFELQQRELSYPQHMQQELAAMAQMRGGYQPMQPQQSYPQTYPQQPQPQLHPQTVQSPPPQTHPGYQQPATQPVQVPPQPQPVQAPPPPQPVYTSPQPPSQTVPAADCTPIGIDPDSGATICA
;
A
#
# COMPACT_ATOMS: atom_id res chain seq x y z
N MET A 1 -49.41 -35.70 37.24
CA MET A 1 -49.55 -35.79 38.70
C MET A 1 -48.17 -36.02 39.28
N THR A 2 -47.75 -35.10 40.17
CA THR A 2 -46.86 -35.32 41.32
C THR A 2 -45.47 -35.93 41.08
N ASN A 3 -44.42 -35.11 41.26
CA ASN A 3 -43.40 -35.42 42.26
C ASN A 3 -42.62 -34.16 42.67
N LYS A 4 -42.78 -33.78 43.94
CA LYS A 4 -41.93 -32.86 44.70
C LYS A 4 -41.12 -33.72 45.65
N ILE A 5 -39.80 -33.54 45.72
CA ILE A 5 -39.03 -33.78 46.95
C ILE A 5 -38.03 -32.64 47.13
N SER A 6 -38.17 -32.00 48.29
CA SER A 6 -37.37 -30.93 48.86
C SER A 6 -36.02 -31.45 49.38
N ALA A 7 -35.00 -30.58 49.42
CA ALA A 7 -34.04 -30.58 50.53
C ALA A 7 -33.36 -29.21 50.63
N VAL A 8 -33.70 -28.52 51.72
CA VAL A 8 -33.13 -27.27 52.21
C VAL A 8 -31.83 -27.61 52.94
N ALA A 9 -30.73 -26.93 52.64
CA ALA A 9 -29.55 -26.88 53.49
C ALA A 9 -29.22 -25.41 53.82
N LEU A 10 -29.67 -25.01 55.00
CA LEU A 10 -29.22 -23.82 55.73
C LEU A 10 -27.88 -24.13 56.38
N MET A 11 -26.84 -23.32 56.17
CA MET A 11 -25.93 -22.97 57.25
C MET A 11 -25.18 -21.67 56.96
N ARG A 12 -24.96 -20.94 58.05
CA ARG A 12 -24.86 -19.49 58.19
C ARG A 12 -23.40 -18.99 58.19
N PRO A 13 -23.19 -17.66 58.19
CA PRO A 13 -21.95 -16.99 57.80
C PRO A 13 -20.98 -16.84 58.98
N LEU A 14 -19.70 -16.54 58.70
CA LEU A 14 -18.92 -15.68 59.59
C LEU A 14 -17.79 -14.96 58.83
N LEU A 15 -17.84 -13.64 58.96
CA LEU A 15 -16.79 -12.68 58.66
C LEU A 15 -15.46 -13.03 59.35
N THR A 16 -14.36 -12.60 58.73
CA THR A 16 -13.28 -11.73 59.28
C THR A 16 -11.86 -12.23 58.97
N TYR A 17 -11.06 -11.26 58.52
CA TYR A 17 -9.60 -11.15 58.47
C TYR A 17 -8.94 -11.39 57.09
N LEU A 18 -8.66 -10.33 56.32
CA LEU A 18 -7.55 -9.37 56.50
C LEU A 18 -6.23 -9.95 55.99
N ARG A 19 -5.83 -9.58 54.77
CA ARG A 19 -4.69 -8.69 54.46
C ARG A 19 -4.37 -8.77 52.97
N LEU A 20 -4.49 -7.62 52.31
CA LEU A 20 -3.83 -7.30 51.05
C LEU A 20 -2.37 -7.77 51.08
N PRO A 21 -1.89 -8.35 49.97
CA PRO A 21 -0.99 -7.54 49.17
C PRO A 21 -1.60 -7.27 47.80
N VAL A 22 -1.94 -6.00 47.56
CA VAL A 22 -1.92 -5.42 46.20
C VAL A 22 -0.45 -5.41 45.79
N LEU A 23 0.03 -6.55 45.30
CA LEU A 23 1.31 -6.66 44.61
C LEU A 23 1.04 -6.42 43.13
N LEU A 24 1.11 -5.13 42.76
CA LEU A 24 1.82 -4.63 41.58
C LEU A 24 1.88 -5.54 40.34
N SER A 25 0.75 -6.00 39.80
CA SER A 25 0.69 -6.54 38.44
C SER A 25 0.58 -5.40 37.43
N ILE A 26 1.56 -4.50 37.39
CA ILE A 26 1.83 -3.67 36.22
C ILE A 26 2.73 -4.51 35.31
N VAL A 27 2.18 -5.58 34.73
CA VAL A 27 2.82 -6.15 33.55
C VAL A 27 2.49 -5.18 32.45
N ALA A 28 3.50 -4.38 32.11
CA ALA A 28 3.46 -3.42 31.03
C ALA A 28 2.95 -4.12 29.77
N PHE A 29 1.71 -3.80 29.37
CA PHE A 29 1.26 -3.93 27.99
C PHE A 29 2.01 -2.88 27.15
N SER A 30 3.33 -3.01 27.08
CA SER A 30 4.15 -2.31 26.12
C SER A 30 3.83 -2.93 24.77
N SER A 31 2.88 -2.33 24.08
CA SER A 31 2.56 -2.63 22.68
C SER A 31 3.86 -2.71 21.88
N ALA A 32 4.01 -3.78 21.08
CA ALA A 32 5.21 -4.06 20.28
C ALA A 32 5.70 -2.86 19.45
N ALA A 33 4.80 -1.93 19.12
CA ALA A 33 5.10 -0.65 18.48
C ALA A 33 6.15 0.21 19.23
N LYS A 34 6.09 0.27 20.58
CA LYS A 34 7.05 1.09 21.34
C LYS A 34 8.44 0.47 21.38
N ALA A 35 8.56 -0.85 21.27
CA ALA A 35 9.85 -1.53 21.29
C ALA A 35 10.72 -1.16 20.07
N GLN A 36 10.11 -0.90 18.91
CA GLN A 36 10.83 -0.47 17.72
C GLN A 36 11.39 0.95 17.85
N ASP A 37 10.64 1.88 18.45
CA ASP A 37 11.11 3.24 18.67
C ASP A 37 12.32 3.27 19.66
N TYR A 38 12.31 2.42 20.69
CA TYR A 38 13.47 2.27 21.59
C TYR A 38 14.68 1.60 20.91
N ALA A 39 14.44 0.57 20.08
CA ALA A 39 15.50 -0.08 19.34
C ALA A 39 16.18 0.89 18.35
N GLU A 40 15.42 1.74 17.67
CA GLU A 40 15.97 2.78 16.80
C GLU A 40 16.81 3.79 17.59
N MET A 41 16.33 4.22 18.76
CA MET A 41 17.08 5.13 19.64
C MET A 41 18.41 4.50 20.11
N LEU A 42 18.39 3.23 20.50
CA LEU A 42 19.59 2.49 20.93
C LEU A 42 20.58 2.27 19.78
N MET A 43 20.10 1.89 18.60
CA MET A 43 20.95 1.67 17.41
C MET A 43 21.58 2.97 16.92
N LYS A 44 20.82 4.07 16.95
CA LYS A 44 21.31 5.40 16.62
C LYS A 44 22.35 5.88 17.63
N ALA A 45 22.14 5.62 18.92
CA ALA A 45 23.12 5.90 19.97
C ALA A 45 24.40 5.05 19.84
N ALA A 46 24.27 3.80 19.36
CA ALA A 46 25.39 2.91 19.08
C ALA A 46 26.15 3.22 17.77
N GLY A 47 25.71 4.22 17.01
CA GLY A 47 26.37 4.64 15.77
C GLY A 47 26.25 3.63 14.62
N VAL A 48 25.30 2.69 14.68
CA VAL A 48 25.09 1.74 13.57
C VAL A 48 24.48 2.51 12.39
N PRO A 49 25.14 2.57 11.22
CA PRO A 49 24.61 3.29 10.07
C PRO A 49 23.35 2.59 9.56
N SER A 50 22.25 3.35 9.45
CA SER A 50 21.06 2.92 8.72
C SER A 50 21.22 3.22 7.24
N LEU A 51 20.81 2.30 6.37
CA LEU A 51 20.76 2.50 4.93
C LEU A 51 19.32 2.83 4.52
N ASP A 52 19.14 3.71 3.54
CA ASP A 52 17.82 3.89 2.95
C ASP A 52 17.35 2.58 2.32
N ALA A 53 16.08 2.25 2.51
CA ALA A 53 15.49 1.08 1.89
C ALA A 53 15.49 1.25 0.37
N PHE A 54 15.72 0.14 -0.35
CA PHE A 54 15.73 0.10 -1.82
C PHE A 54 14.30 0.13 -2.39
N LEU A 55 13.49 1.10 -1.94
CA LEU A 55 12.11 1.29 -2.35
C LEU A 55 12.01 2.48 -3.29
N PRO A 56 11.19 2.39 -4.36
CA PRO A 56 10.95 3.51 -5.24
C PRO A 56 10.14 4.60 -4.52
N HIS A 57 10.32 5.84 -4.94
CA HIS A 57 9.46 6.92 -4.48
C HIS A 57 8.13 6.91 -5.24
N SER A 58 7.12 7.54 -4.64
CA SER A 58 5.77 7.64 -5.23
C SER A 58 5.74 8.35 -6.58
N TYR A 59 6.70 9.20 -6.92
CA TYR A 59 6.77 9.81 -8.26
C TYR A 59 7.36 8.86 -9.33
N ASP A 60 8.02 7.76 -8.92
CA ASP A 60 8.61 6.76 -9.82
C ASP A 60 7.67 5.59 -10.12
N VAL A 61 6.58 5.45 -9.36
CA VAL A 61 5.60 4.38 -9.53
C VAL A 61 4.33 4.97 -10.14
N PRO A 62 3.88 4.53 -11.33
CA PRO A 62 2.69 5.05 -11.96
C PRO A 62 1.44 4.91 -11.09
N LYS A 63 0.55 5.91 -11.16
CA LYS A 63 -0.80 5.82 -10.56
C LYS A 63 -1.68 4.91 -11.41
N THR A 64 -2.61 4.20 -10.78
CA THR A 64 -3.67 3.42 -11.45
C THR A 64 -5.05 4.06 -11.21
N ALA A 65 -6.12 3.34 -11.54
CA ALA A 65 -7.47 3.80 -11.26
C ALA A 65 -7.69 3.98 -9.73
N PRO A 66 -8.50 4.97 -9.31
CA PRO A 66 -8.92 5.09 -7.92
C PRO A 66 -9.56 3.80 -7.40
N LEU A 67 -9.28 3.46 -6.14
CA LEU A 67 -9.84 2.28 -5.47
C LEU A 67 -10.73 2.69 -4.31
N VAL A 68 -11.73 1.86 -4.00
CA VAL A 68 -12.60 2.06 -2.84
C VAL A 68 -11.81 2.10 -1.52
N ILE A 69 -10.67 1.39 -1.47
CA ILE A 69 -9.76 1.35 -0.31
C ILE A 69 -8.75 2.52 -0.27
N ASP A 70 -8.82 3.49 -1.19
CA ASP A 70 -7.96 4.67 -1.12
C ASP A 70 -8.27 5.46 0.16
N GLY A 71 -7.21 5.88 0.86
CA GLY A 71 -7.32 6.52 2.18
C GLY A 71 -6.06 6.39 3.03
N LEU A 72 -6.17 6.81 4.29
CA LEU A 72 -5.13 6.68 5.30
C LEU A 72 -5.38 5.45 6.17
N TRP A 73 -4.34 4.63 6.31
CA TRP A 73 -4.38 3.35 7.00
C TRP A 73 -3.23 3.22 8.00
N ASN A 74 -3.44 2.41 9.03
CA ASN A 74 -2.41 2.06 10.00
C ASN A 74 -2.09 0.57 9.94
N ILE A 75 -0.82 0.22 9.79
CA ILE A 75 -0.36 -1.17 9.75
C ILE A 75 -0.35 -1.71 11.19
N SER A 76 -1.15 -2.74 11.47
CA SER A 76 -1.38 -3.19 12.85
C SER A 76 -0.13 -3.69 13.58
N ILE A 77 0.79 -4.37 12.87
CA ILE A 77 1.97 -5.01 13.46
C ILE A 77 3.08 -4.03 13.87
N ILE A 78 3.15 -2.86 13.23
CA ILE A 78 4.20 -1.84 13.49
C ILE A 78 3.62 -0.48 13.91
N ASN A 79 2.30 -0.32 13.83
CA ASN A 79 1.58 0.91 14.15
C ASN A 79 2.13 2.14 13.41
N LYS A 80 2.42 1.97 12.12
CA LYS A 80 2.88 3.04 11.21
C LYS A 80 1.83 3.32 10.16
N LYS A 81 1.69 4.59 9.78
CA LYS A 81 0.71 5.03 8.78
C LYS A 81 1.22 4.91 7.35
N ILE A 82 0.32 4.50 6.48
CA ILE A 82 0.45 4.51 5.03
C ILE A 82 -0.78 5.17 4.40
N ARG A 83 -0.63 5.75 3.22
CA ARG A 83 -1.73 6.21 2.38
C ARG A 83 -1.86 5.25 1.21
N ILE A 84 -3.03 4.67 1.02
CA ILE A 84 -3.38 3.98 -0.21
C ILE A 84 -3.95 5.03 -1.16
N GLU A 85 -3.38 5.12 -2.36
CA GLU A 85 -3.80 6.06 -3.38
C GLU A 85 -3.53 5.47 -4.76
N GLN A 86 -4.59 5.27 -5.54
CA GLN A 86 -4.52 4.98 -6.97
C GLN A 86 -3.54 3.83 -7.26
N GLY A 87 -3.76 2.69 -6.61
CA GLY A 87 -2.98 1.47 -6.84
C GLY A 87 -1.66 1.37 -6.07
N ARG A 88 -1.35 2.29 -5.16
CA ARG A 88 -0.08 2.32 -4.42
C ARG A 88 -0.31 2.54 -2.93
N ALA A 89 0.50 1.89 -2.10
CA ALA A 89 0.61 2.20 -0.68
C ALA A 89 1.87 3.01 -0.43
N ILE A 90 1.71 4.25 0.01
CA ILE A 90 2.77 5.26 0.21
C ILE A 90 3.00 5.45 1.70
N VAL A 91 4.27 5.54 2.10
CA VAL A 91 4.68 5.73 3.49
C VAL A 91 4.35 7.14 3.98
N ILE A 92 3.65 7.23 5.11
CA ILE A 92 3.38 8.50 5.80
C ILE A 92 4.26 8.64 7.04
N ASP A 93 4.29 7.60 7.88
CA ASP A 93 5.18 7.54 9.04
C ASP A 93 6.38 6.66 8.70
N PRO A 94 7.64 7.15 8.74
CA PRO A 94 8.81 6.35 8.44
C PRO A 94 9.07 5.27 9.51
N TRP A 95 9.80 4.21 9.14
CA TRP A 95 10.22 3.17 10.07
C TRP A 95 11.50 2.46 9.64
N LEU A 96 12.06 1.69 10.57
CA LEU A 96 13.20 0.81 10.33
C LEU A 96 12.72 -0.61 10.04
N HIS A 97 12.97 -1.09 8.83
CA HIS A 97 12.71 -2.45 8.38
C HIS A 97 13.97 -3.31 8.57
N LEU A 98 13.80 -4.53 9.11
CA LEU A 98 14.89 -5.47 9.37
C LEU A 98 16.11 -4.84 10.09
N PHE A 99 15.86 -3.95 11.05
CA PHE A 99 16.87 -3.28 11.88
C PHE A 99 17.87 -2.34 11.18
N VAL A 100 17.95 -2.31 9.85
CA VAL A 100 18.95 -1.50 9.12
C VAL A 100 18.37 -0.68 7.98
N LEU A 101 17.29 -1.14 7.35
CA LEU A 101 16.71 -0.50 6.17
C LEU A 101 15.68 0.54 6.57
N LYS A 102 15.98 1.81 6.34
CA LYS A 102 15.08 2.91 6.67
C LYS A 102 14.06 3.11 5.54
N VAL A 103 12.80 2.84 5.86
CA VAL A 103 11.67 3.16 4.99
C VAL A 103 11.25 4.60 5.25
N ASN A 104 11.51 5.47 4.28
CA ASN A 104 11.28 6.91 4.39
C ASN A 104 9.89 7.32 3.90
N LYS A 105 9.45 8.51 4.35
CA LYS A 105 8.20 9.13 3.90
C LYS A 105 8.19 9.29 2.37
N GLY A 106 7.04 9.00 1.76
CA GLY A 106 6.84 9.14 0.32
C GLY A 106 7.39 7.98 -0.53
N MET A 107 8.02 6.97 0.09
CA MET A 107 8.35 5.70 -0.56
C MET A 107 7.11 4.84 -0.75
N VAL A 108 7.11 4.01 -1.79
CA VAL A 108 6.03 3.04 -2.05
C VAL A 108 6.40 1.71 -1.40
N VAL A 109 5.47 1.13 -0.65
CA VAL A 109 5.64 -0.18 0.01
C VAL A 109 4.77 -1.27 -0.58
N VAL A 110 3.66 -0.92 -1.24
CA VAL A 110 2.89 -1.84 -2.06
C VAL A 110 2.58 -1.16 -3.38
N ARG A 111 2.80 -1.86 -4.49
CA ARG A 111 2.47 -1.38 -5.85
C ARG A 111 1.45 -2.28 -6.53
N ASP A 112 0.91 -1.79 -7.65
CA ASP A 112 0.01 -2.51 -8.53
C ASP A 112 -1.24 -3.03 -7.80
N ILE A 113 -1.73 -2.26 -6.82
CA ILE A 113 -2.94 -2.61 -6.09
C ILE A 113 -4.12 -2.55 -7.06
N LYS A 114 -4.87 -3.65 -7.12
CA LYS A 114 -6.06 -3.78 -7.97
C LYS A 114 -7.14 -4.57 -7.26
N GLN A 115 -8.39 -4.19 -7.49
CA GLN A 115 -9.53 -4.97 -7.07
C GLN A 115 -9.66 -6.22 -7.95
N VAL A 116 -9.80 -7.39 -7.33
CA VAL A 116 -10.00 -8.67 -8.02
C VAL A 116 -11.41 -9.21 -7.84
N ASN A 117 -12.09 -8.80 -6.76
CA ASN A 117 -13.50 -9.05 -6.50
C ASN A 117 -14.02 -8.01 -5.50
N VAL A 118 -15.33 -7.97 -5.27
CA VAL A 118 -15.93 -7.16 -4.21
C VAL A 118 -15.31 -7.55 -2.86
N GLY A 119 -14.70 -6.57 -2.20
CA GLY A 119 -13.96 -6.70 -0.95
C GLY A 119 -12.61 -7.38 -1.07
N GLN A 120 -12.09 -7.64 -2.27
CA GLN A 120 -10.86 -8.41 -2.49
C GLN A 120 -9.91 -7.67 -3.42
N TYR A 121 -8.65 -7.54 -3.00
CA TYR A 121 -7.61 -6.84 -3.73
C TYR A 121 -6.32 -7.66 -3.78
N SER A 122 -5.50 -7.38 -4.78
CA SER A 122 -4.15 -7.94 -4.93
C SER A 122 -3.16 -6.81 -5.16
N GLY A 123 -1.88 -7.05 -4.87
CA GLY A 123 -0.78 -6.12 -5.10
C GLY A 123 0.56 -6.83 -4.93
N TYR A 124 1.65 -6.06 -4.90
CA TYR A 124 2.99 -6.57 -4.64
C TYR A 124 3.67 -5.75 -3.54
N ASP A 125 3.98 -6.41 -2.42
CA ASP A 125 4.65 -5.83 -1.25
C ASP A 125 6.16 -5.79 -1.48
N LEU A 126 6.73 -4.58 -1.48
CA LEU A 126 8.13 -4.35 -1.83
C LEU A 126 9.08 -4.64 -0.65
N PRO A 127 8.80 -4.24 0.62
CA PRO A 127 9.62 -4.65 1.75
C PRO A 127 9.75 -6.16 1.93
N LEU A 128 8.64 -6.89 1.74
CA LEU A 128 8.60 -8.34 1.90
C LEU A 128 8.90 -9.12 0.61
N LEU A 129 9.06 -8.41 -0.52
CA LEU A 129 9.40 -8.96 -1.83
C LEU A 129 8.47 -10.10 -2.24
N GLY A 130 7.16 -9.85 -2.25
CA GLY A 130 6.16 -10.89 -2.52
C GLY A 130 4.79 -10.38 -2.92
N PRO A 131 3.96 -11.22 -3.55
CA PRO A 131 2.58 -10.86 -3.84
C PRO A 131 1.80 -10.69 -2.53
N SER A 132 0.91 -9.71 -2.52
CA SER A 132 0.00 -9.43 -1.41
C SER A 132 -1.44 -9.66 -1.84
N THR A 133 -2.22 -10.30 -0.97
CA THR A 133 -3.69 -10.37 -1.06
C THR A 133 -4.31 -9.59 0.09
N MET A 134 -5.43 -8.92 -0.19
CA MET A 134 -6.08 -8.04 0.75
C MET A 134 -7.58 -8.30 0.76
N SER A 135 -8.14 -8.51 1.94
CA SER A 135 -9.56 -8.77 2.15
C SER A 135 -10.16 -7.68 3.03
N LEU A 136 -11.09 -6.91 2.48
CA LEU A 136 -11.91 -5.99 3.26
C LEU A 136 -12.77 -6.79 4.24
N LYS A 137 -12.91 -6.28 5.45
CA LYS A 137 -13.75 -6.86 6.50
C LYS A 137 -15.02 -6.04 6.72
N PRO A 138 -16.08 -6.64 7.31
CA PRO A 138 -17.32 -5.93 7.63
C PRO A 138 -17.14 -4.68 8.50
N ASN A 139 -16.04 -4.58 9.25
CA ASN A 139 -15.72 -3.44 10.10
C ASN A 139 -14.94 -2.32 9.37
N GLY A 140 -14.70 -2.44 8.06
CA GLY A 140 -13.95 -1.48 7.26
C GLY A 140 -12.42 -1.66 7.28
N ASN A 141 -11.87 -2.53 8.14
CA ASN A 141 -10.45 -2.85 8.13
C ASN A 141 -10.12 -3.85 7.02
N ILE A 142 -8.85 -3.95 6.65
CA ILE A 142 -8.39 -4.85 5.59
C ILE A 142 -7.43 -5.88 6.19
N ASP A 143 -7.73 -7.16 6.06
CA ASP A 143 -6.76 -8.23 6.33
C ASP A 143 -5.80 -8.31 5.15
N VAL A 144 -4.50 -8.30 5.43
CA VAL A 144 -3.44 -8.39 4.42
C VAL A 144 -2.64 -9.67 4.66
N HIS A 145 -2.39 -10.39 3.58
CA HIS A 145 -1.52 -11.55 3.55
C HIS A 145 -0.48 -11.37 2.45
N VAL A 146 0.79 -11.53 2.81
CA VAL A 146 1.92 -11.40 1.88
C VAL A 146 2.71 -12.69 1.85
N ASP A 147 2.90 -13.26 0.66
CA ASP A 147 3.77 -14.41 0.44
C ASP A 147 5.20 -13.91 0.17
N GLY A 148 5.83 -13.40 1.22
CA GLY A 148 7.14 -12.77 1.13
C GLY A 148 8.29 -13.76 0.94
N THR A 149 9.42 -13.27 0.43
CA THR A 149 10.64 -14.07 0.22
C THR A 149 11.19 -14.67 1.52
N PHE A 150 10.93 -14.01 2.67
CA PHE A 150 11.36 -14.46 4.00
C PHE A 150 10.27 -15.24 4.76
N GLY A 151 9.19 -15.63 4.08
CA GLY A 151 8.06 -16.36 4.65
C GLY A 151 6.75 -15.56 4.65
N PRO A 152 5.62 -16.23 4.90
CA PRO A 152 4.31 -15.60 4.88
C PRO A 152 4.11 -14.65 6.06
N VAL A 153 3.57 -13.47 5.80
CA VAL A 153 3.21 -12.48 6.82
C VAL A 153 1.71 -12.18 6.74
N LYS A 154 1.08 -11.98 7.90
CA LYS A 154 -0.30 -11.54 8.02
C LYS A 154 -0.40 -10.35 8.96
N PHE A 155 -1.15 -9.35 8.55
CA PHE A 155 -1.44 -8.17 9.37
C PHE A 155 -2.76 -7.55 8.94
N GLU A 156 -3.14 -6.48 9.61
CA GLU A 156 -4.36 -5.74 9.31
C GLU A 156 -4.00 -4.29 9.00
N LEU A 157 -4.67 -3.72 8.01
CA LEU A 157 -4.74 -2.28 7.82
C LEU A 157 -5.98 -1.75 8.56
N GLN A 158 -5.72 -0.96 9.58
CA GLN A 158 -6.75 -0.30 10.37
C GLN A 158 -7.12 1.01 9.71
N GLN A 159 -8.40 1.19 9.39
CA GLN A 159 -8.91 2.39 8.76
C GLN A 159 -8.66 3.61 9.67
N ARG A 160 -8.13 4.70 9.10
CA ARG A 160 -8.03 6.01 9.78
C ARG A 160 -8.88 7.05 9.08
N GLU A 161 -8.77 7.14 7.77
CA GLU A 161 -9.48 8.10 6.93
C GLU A 161 -9.71 7.47 5.55
N LEU A 162 -10.89 7.67 4.95
CA LEU A 162 -11.20 7.18 3.62
C LEU A 162 -11.28 8.33 2.64
N SER A 163 -10.71 8.15 1.45
CA SER A 163 -10.89 9.10 0.35
C SER A 163 -12.32 9.02 -0.21
N TYR A 164 -12.94 7.84 -0.17
CA TYR A 164 -14.26 7.58 -0.78
C TYR A 164 -15.23 6.86 0.19
N PRO A 165 -15.67 7.50 1.29
CA PRO A 165 -16.47 6.85 2.34
C PRO A 165 -17.82 6.30 1.83
N GLN A 166 -18.46 6.97 0.88
CA GLN A 166 -19.73 6.50 0.29
C GLN A 166 -19.53 5.21 -0.53
N HIS A 167 -18.46 5.15 -1.34
CA HIS A 167 -18.12 3.95 -2.11
C HIS A 167 -17.73 2.78 -1.20
N MET A 168 -17.02 3.05 -0.09
CA MET A 168 -16.70 2.03 0.91
C MET A 168 -17.97 1.42 1.52
N GLN A 169 -18.97 2.25 1.83
CA GLN A 169 -20.22 1.74 2.39
C GLN A 169 -21.00 0.88 1.39
N GLN A 170 -20.98 1.22 0.11
CA GLN A 170 -21.58 0.41 -0.97
C GLN A 170 -20.85 -0.93 -1.11
N GLU A 171 -19.53 -0.92 -1.09
CA GLU A 171 -18.70 -2.12 -1.15
C GLU A 171 -19.00 -3.08 0.01
N LEU A 172 -19.08 -2.56 1.24
CA LEU A 172 -19.46 -3.34 2.42
C LEU A 172 -20.88 -3.91 2.32
N ALA A 173 -21.82 -3.15 1.75
CA ALA A 173 -23.19 -3.62 1.52
C ALA A 173 -23.23 -4.73 0.45
N ALA A 174 -22.48 -4.59 -0.63
CA ALA A 174 -22.35 -5.61 -1.68
C ALA A 174 -21.71 -6.90 -1.12
N MET A 175 -20.68 -6.77 -0.29
CA MET A 175 -20.10 -7.92 0.44
C MET A 175 -21.13 -8.64 1.32
N ALA A 176 -21.97 -7.89 2.04
CA ALA A 176 -23.00 -8.47 2.91
C ALA A 176 -24.04 -9.27 2.09
N GLN A 177 -24.42 -8.77 0.92
CA GLN A 177 -25.33 -9.45 0.00
C GLN A 177 -24.72 -10.74 -0.58
N MET A 178 -23.42 -10.78 -0.84
CA MET A 178 -22.77 -12.01 -1.30
C MET A 178 -22.64 -13.07 -0.20
N ARG A 179 -22.55 -12.67 1.08
CA ARG A 179 -22.36 -13.59 2.21
C ARG A 179 -23.65 -14.19 2.74
N GLY A 180 -24.74 -13.43 2.71
CA GLY A 180 -26.07 -13.92 3.05
C GLY A 180 -26.92 -13.90 1.79
N GLY A 181 -27.36 -15.06 1.31
CA GLY A 181 -28.28 -15.18 0.16
C GLY A 181 -29.68 -14.57 0.38
N TYR A 182 -29.78 -13.48 1.14
CA TYR A 182 -30.97 -12.71 1.44
C TYR A 182 -30.80 -11.29 0.91
N GLN A 183 -31.69 -10.91 -0.01
CA GLN A 183 -31.88 -9.54 -0.45
C GLN A 183 -32.46 -8.70 0.70
N PRO A 184 -31.79 -7.65 1.17
CA PRO A 184 -32.53 -6.54 1.76
C PRO A 184 -33.25 -5.82 0.61
N MET A 185 -34.57 -5.62 0.74
CA MET A 185 -35.31 -4.70 -0.12
C MET A 185 -34.63 -3.33 -0.09
N GLN A 186 -33.92 -2.96 -1.16
CA GLN A 186 -33.46 -1.60 -1.37
C GLN A 186 -34.58 -0.81 -2.06
N PRO A 187 -34.88 0.43 -1.65
CA PRO A 187 -35.54 1.36 -2.55
C PRO A 187 -34.64 1.53 -3.78
N GLN A 188 -35.16 1.19 -4.96
CA GLN A 188 -34.49 1.36 -6.25
C GLN A 188 -34.04 2.82 -6.42
N GLN A 189 -32.77 3.09 -6.15
CA GLN A 189 -32.06 4.16 -6.85
C GLN A 189 -31.16 3.50 -7.89
N SER A 190 -31.67 3.50 -9.12
CA SER A 190 -30.92 3.11 -10.31
C SER A 190 -29.82 4.13 -10.56
N TYR A 191 -28.58 3.80 -10.19
CA TYR A 191 -27.40 4.47 -10.70
C TYR A 191 -26.70 3.53 -11.68
N PRO A 192 -26.29 4.00 -12.87
CA PRO A 192 -25.54 3.17 -13.81
C PRO A 192 -24.15 2.88 -13.24
N GLN A 193 -23.96 1.65 -12.77
CA GLN A 193 -22.65 1.08 -12.45
C GLN A 193 -21.84 0.97 -13.76
N THR A 194 -21.05 1.99 -14.06
CA THR A 194 -20.03 1.97 -15.10
C THR A 194 -18.67 2.02 -14.43
N TYR A 195 -18.26 0.90 -13.82
CA TYR A 195 -16.82 0.66 -13.75
C TYR A 195 -16.37 0.47 -15.19
N PRO A 196 -15.39 1.23 -15.70
CA PRO A 196 -14.78 0.89 -16.97
C PRO A 196 -14.21 -0.51 -16.82
N GLN A 197 -14.83 -1.49 -17.47
CA GLN A 197 -14.21 -2.78 -17.67
C GLN A 197 -12.92 -2.49 -18.42
N GLN A 198 -11.80 -2.65 -17.73
CA GLN A 198 -10.50 -2.68 -18.37
C GLN A 198 -10.60 -3.74 -19.47
N PRO A 199 -10.43 -3.39 -20.76
CA PRO A 199 -10.57 -4.34 -21.84
C PRO A 199 -9.67 -5.52 -21.56
N GLN A 200 -10.23 -6.72 -21.44
CA GLN A 200 -9.42 -7.92 -21.47
C GLN A 200 -8.62 -7.86 -22.78
N PRO A 201 -7.28 -7.99 -22.75
CA PRO A 201 -6.51 -8.10 -23.97
C PRO A 201 -7.08 -9.26 -24.77
N GLN A 202 -7.77 -8.96 -25.87
CA GLN A 202 -8.10 -9.96 -26.85
C GLN A 202 -6.76 -10.48 -27.37
N LEU A 203 -6.42 -11.69 -26.98
CA LEU A 203 -5.35 -12.47 -27.60
C LEU A 203 -5.77 -12.73 -29.05
N HIS A 204 -5.48 -11.77 -29.93
CA HIS A 204 -5.51 -12.02 -31.36
C HIS A 204 -4.38 -13.00 -31.67
N PRO A 205 -4.62 -14.12 -32.37
CA PRO A 205 -3.55 -14.97 -32.85
C PRO A 205 -2.73 -14.15 -33.85
N GLN A 206 -1.55 -13.68 -33.44
CA GLN A 206 -0.56 -13.15 -34.36
C GLN A 206 -0.08 -14.30 -35.24
N THR A 207 -0.45 -14.26 -36.51
CA THR A 207 0.22 -15.01 -37.56
C THR A 207 1.66 -14.54 -37.62
N VAL A 208 2.58 -15.38 -37.13
CA VAL A 208 4.02 -15.18 -37.23
C VAL A 208 4.39 -15.21 -38.72
N GLN A 209 4.59 -14.05 -39.33
CA GLN A 209 5.31 -13.94 -40.59
C GLN A 209 6.80 -13.99 -40.28
N SER A 210 7.41 -15.13 -40.57
CA SER A 210 8.85 -15.35 -40.50
C SER A 210 9.59 -14.35 -41.42
N PRO A 211 10.59 -13.62 -40.92
CA PRO A 211 11.44 -12.82 -41.79
C PRO A 211 12.31 -13.73 -42.69
N PRO A 212 12.60 -13.31 -43.94
CA PRO A 212 13.45 -14.09 -44.85
C PRO A 212 14.89 -14.19 -44.31
N PRO A 213 15.60 -15.29 -44.62
CA PRO A 213 16.95 -15.53 -44.13
C PRO A 213 17.93 -14.51 -44.72
N GLN A 214 18.54 -13.71 -43.84
CA GLN A 214 19.71 -12.90 -44.18
C GLN A 214 20.95 -13.79 -44.16
N THR A 215 21.57 -13.94 -45.33
CA THR A 215 22.88 -14.55 -45.52
C THR A 215 23.95 -13.57 -45.03
N HIS A 216 24.64 -13.93 -43.93
CA HIS A 216 25.81 -13.20 -43.48
C HIS A 216 27.07 -13.67 -44.25
N PRO A 217 27.80 -12.77 -44.94
CA PRO A 217 29.17 -13.05 -45.38
C PRO A 217 30.13 -13.04 -44.18
N GLY A 218 31.13 -13.92 -44.25
CA GLY A 218 31.97 -14.35 -43.14
C GLY A 218 32.78 -13.26 -42.44
N TYR A 219 33.02 -13.50 -41.15
CA TYR A 219 33.98 -12.74 -40.35
C TYR A 219 35.34 -13.42 -40.40
N GLN A 220 36.33 -12.72 -40.97
CA GLN A 220 37.74 -12.96 -40.72
C GLN A 220 38.11 -12.41 -39.34
N GLN A 221 38.85 -13.21 -38.56
CA GLN A 221 39.47 -12.79 -37.29
C GLN A 221 40.58 -11.76 -37.52
N PRO A 222 40.57 -10.61 -36.83
CA PRO A 222 41.75 -9.76 -36.70
C PRO A 222 42.65 -10.24 -35.55
N ALA A 223 43.96 -10.26 -35.81
CA ALA A 223 45.00 -10.56 -34.84
C ALA A 223 45.08 -9.51 -33.72
N THR A 224 45.38 -9.97 -32.51
CA THR A 224 45.64 -9.18 -31.30
C THR A 224 46.88 -8.30 -31.46
N GLN A 225 46.70 -6.97 -31.39
CA GLN A 225 47.80 -6.03 -31.10
C GLN A 225 47.74 -5.61 -29.62
N PRO A 226 48.90 -5.40 -28.97
CA PRO A 226 48.94 -4.93 -27.59
C PRO A 226 48.47 -3.47 -27.48
N VAL A 227 47.55 -3.23 -26.54
CA VAL A 227 46.98 -1.92 -26.23
C VAL A 227 48.02 -1.05 -25.55
N GLN A 228 48.41 0.06 -26.20
CA GLN A 228 49.15 1.15 -25.56
C GLN A 228 48.20 1.98 -24.68
N VAL A 229 48.59 2.19 -23.43
CA VAL A 229 47.84 3.01 -22.46
C VAL A 229 47.98 4.49 -22.82
N PRO A 230 46.87 5.22 -23.07
CA PRO A 230 46.93 6.66 -23.33
C PRO A 230 47.40 7.45 -22.09
N PRO A 231 48.14 8.55 -22.26
CA PRO A 231 48.48 9.44 -21.14
C PRO A 231 47.22 10.08 -20.54
N GLN A 232 47.20 10.19 -19.21
CA GLN A 232 46.12 10.81 -18.44
C GLN A 232 45.84 12.25 -18.91
N PRO A 233 44.57 12.60 -19.21
CA PRO A 233 44.19 13.98 -19.49
C PRO A 233 44.35 14.87 -18.25
N GLN A 234 44.94 16.05 -18.44
CA GLN A 234 44.99 17.09 -17.42
C GLN A 234 43.58 17.61 -17.08
N PRO A 235 43.32 18.01 -15.82
CA PRO A 235 42.01 18.51 -15.41
C PRO A 235 41.71 19.85 -16.10
N VAL A 236 40.71 19.83 -16.98
CA VAL A 236 40.14 21.01 -17.61
C VAL A 236 39.34 21.77 -16.55
N GLN A 237 39.68 23.04 -16.30
CA GLN A 237 38.87 23.91 -15.45
C GLN A 237 37.48 24.08 -16.06
N ALA A 238 36.45 23.71 -15.30
CA ALA A 238 35.07 23.88 -15.72
C ALA A 238 34.73 25.38 -15.85
N PRO A 239 34.05 25.81 -16.93
CA PRO A 239 33.54 27.16 -17.02
C PRO A 239 32.51 27.44 -15.91
N PRO A 240 32.38 28.70 -15.47
CA PRO A 240 31.41 29.06 -14.44
C PRO A 240 29.98 28.72 -14.89
N PRO A 241 29.10 28.30 -13.97
CA PRO A 241 27.73 27.93 -14.30
C PRO A 241 26.97 29.14 -14.87
N PRO A 242 26.14 28.94 -15.91
CA PRO A 242 25.29 29.99 -16.44
C PRO A 242 24.33 30.49 -15.36
N GLN A 243 24.17 31.80 -15.27
CA GLN A 243 23.24 32.44 -14.34
C GLN A 243 21.79 32.01 -14.66
N PRO A 244 20.94 31.80 -13.65
CA PRO A 244 19.55 31.42 -13.88
C PRO A 244 18.82 32.57 -14.59
N VAL A 245 18.31 32.28 -15.78
CA VAL A 245 17.36 33.15 -16.47
C VAL A 245 16.02 32.97 -15.78
N TYR A 246 15.59 34.00 -15.04
CA TYR A 246 14.25 34.05 -14.47
C TYR A 246 13.23 34.32 -15.59
N THR A 247 12.64 33.26 -16.15
CA THR A 247 11.42 33.38 -16.96
C THR A 247 10.23 33.60 -16.04
N SER A 248 9.49 34.69 -16.24
CA SER A 248 8.25 34.99 -15.53
C SER A 248 7.24 33.84 -15.70
N PRO A 249 6.48 33.49 -14.65
CA PRO A 249 5.47 32.43 -14.73
C PRO A 249 4.38 32.82 -15.74
N GLN A 250 4.24 32.00 -16.77
CA GLN A 250 3.13 32.07 -17.72
C GLN A 250 1.84 31.67 -16.98
N PRO A 251 0.74 32.45 -17.11
CA PRO A 251 -0.53 32.10 -16.48
C PRO A 251 -1.03 30.75 -17.02
N PRO A 252 -1.67 29.92 -16.17
CA PRO A 252 -2.15 28.60 -16.59
C PRO A 252 -3.16 28.76 -17.72
N SER A 253 -2.82 28.19 -18.87
CA SER A 253 -3.75 28.03 -19.99
C SER A 253 -4.95 27.21 -19.51
N GLN A 254 -6.13 27.83 -19.50
CA GLN A 254 -7.38 27.14 -19.23
C GLN A 254 -7.62 26.12 -20.35
N THR A 255 -7.38 24.84 -20.06
CA THR A 255 -7.74 23.73 -20.94
C THR A 255 -9.26 23.61 -20.93
N VAL A 256 -9.87 23.85 -22.09
CA VAL A 256 -11.30 23.62 -22.32
C VAL A 256 -11.59 22.12 -22.13
N PRO A 257 -12.56 21.73 -21.29
CA PRO A 257 -12.88 20.32 -21.10
C PRO A 257 -13.34 19.65 -22.40
N ALA A 258 -12.92 18.41 -22.61
CA ALA A 258 -13.47 17.56 -23.66
C ALA A 258 -14.99 17.40 -23.45
N ALA A 259 -15.78 17.51 -24.53
CA ALA A 259 -17.23 17.70 -24.49
C ALA A 259 -18.06 16.55 -23.88
N ASP A 260 -17.44 15.40 -23.57
CA ASP A 260 -18.13 14.17 -23.15
C ASP A 260 -17.59 13.61 -21.82
N CYS A 261 -17.33 14.46 -20.84
CA CYS A 261 -16.86 14.06 -19.51
C CYS A 261 -17.90 14.38 -18.42
N THR A 262 -18.19 13.43 -17.53
CA THR A 262 -18.99 13.71 -16.33
C THR A 262 -18.05 14.11 -15.19
N PRO A 263 -18.14 15.34 -14.63
CA PRO A 263 -17.25 15.78 -13.57
C PRO A 263 -17.53 15.00 -12.28
N ILE A 264 -16.51 14.32 -11.76
CA ILE A 264 -16.56 13.59 -10.47
C ILE A 264 -15.81 14.29 -9.34
N GLY A 265 -15.03 15.33 -9.64
CA GLY A 265 -14.34 16.11 -8.62
C GLY A 265 -13.38 17.15 -9.19
N ILE A 266 -12.66 17.82 -8.29
CA ILE A 266 -11.53 18.70 -8.61
C ILE A 266 -10.30 18.06 -7.97
N ASP A 267 -9.24 17.87 -8.74
CA ASP A 267 -7.94 17.47 -8.23
C ASP A 267 -7.38 18.59 -7.33
N PRO A 268 -7.13 18.34 -6.04
CA PRO A 268 -6.69 19.37 -5.10
C PRO A 268 -5.29 19.93 -5.41
N ASP A 269 -4.45 19.18 -6.13
CA ASP A 269 -3.07 19.59 -6.42
C ASP A 269 -2.99 20.40 -7.73
N SER A 270 -3.79 20.03 -8.73
CA SER A 270 -3.75 20.66 -10.06
C SER A 270 -4.90 21.65 -10.32
N GLY A 271 -5.97 21.61 -9.53
CA GLY A 271 -7.20 22.36 -9.78
C GLY A 271 -7.98 21.87 -11.00
N ALA A 272 -7.57 20.77 -11.63
CA ALA A 272 -8.22 20.23 -12.81
C ALA A 272 -9.51 19.48 -12.44
N THR A 273 -10.53 19.58 -13.30
CA THR A 273 -11.74 18.75 -13.19
C THR A 273 -11.39 17.29 -13.47
N ILE A 274 -11.66 16.43 -12.50
CA ILE A 274 -11.53 14.98 -12.65
C ILE A 274 -12.81 14.49 -13.34
N CYS A 275 -12.65 13.85 -14.48
CA CYS A 275 -13.73 13.30 -15.29
C CYS A 275 -13.88 11.79 -15.08
N ALA A 276 -15.12 11.29 -15.14
CA ALA A 276 -15.45 9.86 -15.30
C ALA A 276 -16.30 9.64 -16.55
#